data_AF-A0A3M3XG14-F1
#
_entry.id   AF-A0A3M3XG14-F1
#
_cell.length_a   1.000
_cell.length_b   1.000
_cell.length_c   1.000
_cell.angle_alpha   90.00
_cell.angle_beta   90.00
_cell.angle_gamma   90.00
#
_symmetry.space_group_name_H-M   'P 1'
#
loop_
_entity.id
_entity.type
_entity.pdbx_description
1 polymer ?
#
loop_
_entity_poly.entity_id
_entity_poly.type
_entity_poly.pdbx_seq_one_letter_code
_entity_poly.pdbx_strand_id
1 'polypeptide(L)'
;MPFAMSASASHHQKSVLVDYELPSAVGFVMGHNSLDEYWDTDDHSALNRKEGTKPEPYLGARGQTPRQDISCMLSGLILHDVHQNFAIAWRKETGEDLLACRDCDPSSKRLQFQSGTRLMMQLLRTQAQVGQPKTNRKHKDDVGDYEKPVCDIQKGYMVAANNVTQFIYIENQYFRWPPLAELIKKSAVTQTCWGRDPALHGSIHLFVITNDTKDGVGMGTAKTQEMLASLGRAETIPAITKLRMIKEMKSEAPVRPQPDGPNDRAGQRKLDE
;
A
#
# COMPACT_ATOMS: atom_id res chain seq x y z
N MET A 1 19.47 -1.87 10.58
CA MET A 1 18.92 -0.73 9.80
C MET A 1 18.64 -1.20 8.38
N PRO A 2 17.41 -1.14 7.87
CA PRO A 2 17.13 -1.56 6.50
C PRO A 2 17.38 -0.40 5.53
N PHE A 3 18.62 -0.30 5.04
CA PHE A 3 18.96 0.39 3.79
C PHE A 3 18.62 -0.55 2.63
N ALA A 4 17.36 -0.61 2.22
CA ALA A 4 16.95 -1.32 1.00
C ALA A 4 15.57 -0.85 0.49
N MET A 5 15.37 0.47 0.37
CA MET A 5 14.35 1.09 -0.49
C MET A 5 14.88 2.43 -1.03
N SER A 6 16.06 2.40 -1.66
CA SER A 6 16.61 3.56 -2.40
C SER A 6 16.53 3.39 -3.92
N ALA A 7 15.72 2.45 -4.41
CA ALA A 7 15.26 2.46 -5.79
C ALA A 7 14.02 3.36 -5.87
N SER A 8 14.27 4.67 -6.05
CA SER A 8 13.34 5.78 -6.33
C SER A 8 11.88 5.59 -5.88
N ALA A 9 11.52 6.13 -4.72
CA ALA A 9 10.12 6.29 -4.35
C ALA A 9 9.40 7.16 -5.41
N SER A 10 8.34 6.63 -6.03
CA SER A 10 7.53 7.35 -7.02
C SER A 10 6.36 8.10 -6.39
N HIS A 11 5.93 9.21 -6.99
CA HIS A 11 4.64 9.82 -6.68
C HIS A 11 3.52 8.88 -7.14
N HIS A 12 2.85 8.22 -6.19
CA HIS A 12 1.85 7.19 -6.51
C HIS A 12 0.40 7.66 -6.32
N GLN A 13 0.18 8.86 -5.79
CA GLN A 13 -1.16 9.43 -5.63
C GLN A 13 -1.84 9.62 -7.00
N LYS A 14 -3.12 9.27 -7.10
CA LYS A 14 -3.97 9.62 -8.25
C LYS A 14 -5.16 10.38 -7.71
N SER A 15 -5.28 11.65 -8.10
CA SER A 15 -6.38 12.50 -7.71
C SER A 15 -6.73 13.47 -8.81
N VAL A 16 -8.01 13.79 -8.93
CA VAL A 16 -8.53 14.83 -9.84
C VAL A 16 -9.35 15.80 -9.01
N LEU A 17 -9.25 17.08 -9.31
CA LEU A 17 -10.08 18.12 -8.71
C LEU A 17 -10.60 19.01 -9.82
N VAL A 18 -11.92 19.19 -9.86
CA VAL A 18 -12.62 19.90 -10.93
C VAL A 18 -13.36 21.08 -10.32
N ASP A 19 -13.23 22.25 -10.96
CA ASP A 19 -13.96 23.48 -10.62
C ASP A 19 -13.92 23.86 -9.14
N TYR A 20 -12.77 23.69 -8.48
CA TYR A 20 -12.59 23.90 -7.03
C TYR A 20 -13.12 25.25 -6.51
N GLU A 21 -13.10 26.29 -7.36
CA GLU A 21 -13.54 27.64 -7.04
C GLU A 21 -15.07 27.84 -7.17
N LEU A 22 -15.80 26.83 -7.66
CA LEU A 22 -17.24 26.90 -7.91
C LEU A 22 -18.05 26.02 -6.95
N PRO A 23 -19.35 26.32 -6.75
CA PRO A 23 -20.21 25.48 -5.93
C PRO A 23 -20.42 24.06 -6.42
N SER A 24 -20.15 23.80 -7.69
CA SER A 24 -20.23 22.48 -8.35
C SER A 24 -18.96 21.64 -8.19
N ALA A 25 -17.99 22.08 -7.40
CA ALA A 25 -16.70 21.40 -7.26
C ALA A 25 -16.86 19.91 -6.91
N VAL A 26 -16.09 19.07 -7.60
CA VAL A 26 -15.97 17.64 -7.33
C VAL A 26 -14.51 17.23 -7.35
N GLY A 27 -14.18 16.22 -6.55
CA GLY A 27 -12.84 15.64 -6.51
C GLY A 27 -12.91 14.13 -6.60
N PHE A 28 -11.77 13.53 -6.94
CA PHE A 28 -11.61 12.09 -7.02
C PHE A 28 -10.30 11.70 -6.34
N VAL A 29 -10.33 10.63 -5.55
CA VAL A 29 -9.15 9.92 -5.07
C VAL A 29 -9.26 8.49 -5.59
N MET A 30 -8.24 8.04 -6.30
CA MET A 30 -8.35 6.87 -7.18
C MET A 30 -7.23 5.87 -6.93
N GLY A 31 -7.54 4.57 -7.09
CA GLY A 31 -6.54 3.51 -7.17
C GLY A 31 -5.95 3.33 -8.57
N HIS A 32 -6.73 3.64 -9.61
CA HIS A 32 -6.34 3.50 -11.02
C HIS A 32 -5.66 4.74 -11.60
N ASN A 33 -4.83 4.54 -12.63
CA ASN A 33 -4.33 5.64 -13.46
C ASN A 33 -5.33 5.97 -14.59
N SER A 34 -5.18 7.15 -15.19
CA SER A 34 -5.99 7.58 -16.35
C SER A 34 -5.35 7.10 -17.68
N LEU A 35 -5.16 5.78 -17.82
CA LEU A 35 -4.64 5.13 -19.03
C LEU A 35 -5.65 4.10 -19.54
N ASP A 36 -5.65 3.82 -20.85
CA ASP A 36 -6.60 2.89 -21.50
C ASP A 36 -6.57 1.49 -20.89
N GLU A 37 -5.39 1.05 -20.44
CA GLU A 37 -5.19 -0.22 -19.76
C GLU A 37 -6.01 -0.39 -18.48
N TYR A 38 -6.38 0.71 -17.81
CA TYR A 38 -7.11 0.68 -16.53
C TYR A 38 -8.63 0.72 -16.67
N TRP A 39 -9.16 0.88 -17.89
CA TRP A 39 -10.60 0.80 -18.10
C TRP A 39 -11.06 -0.65 -18.06
N ASP A 40 -12.07 -0.94 -17.24
CA ASP A 40 -12.77 -2.22 -17.19
C ASP A 40 -14.20 -2.04 -16.69
N THR A 41 -14.97 -3.13 -16.73
CA THR A 41 -16.33 -3.23 -16.19
C THR A 41 -16.45 -4.41 -15.23
N ASP A 42 -17.51 -4.45 -14.43
CA ASP A 42 -17.80 -5.56 -13.49
C ASP A 42 -17.89 -6.94 -14.17
N ASP A 43 -18.17 -6.99 -15.47
CA ASP A 43 -18.14 -8.25 -16.25
C ASP A 43 -16.75 -8.88 -16.33
N HIS A 44 -15.68 -8.10 -16.15
CA HIS A 44 -14.27 -8.54 -16.22
C HIS A 44 -13.97 -9.48 -17.38
N SER A 45 -14.51 -9.17 -18.57
CA SER A 45 -14.40 -10.05 -19.72
C SER A 45 -12.94 -10.26 -20.14
N ALA A 46 -12.54 -11.52 -20.31
CA ALA A 46 -11.23 -11.89 -20.84
C ALA A 46 -11.16 -11.85 -22.38
N LEU A 47 -12.28 -11.57 -23.06
CA LEU A 47 -12.36 -11.51 -24.52
C LEU A 47 -11.76 -10.19 -25.05
N ASN A 48 -11.27 -10.21 -26.29
CA ASN A 48 -10.80 -9.02 -27.00
C ASN A 48 -9.64 -8.27 -26.30
N ARG A 49 -8.79 -8.98 -25.57
CA ARG A 49 -7.65 -8.41 -24.82
C ARG A 49 -6.32 -8.48 -25.58
N LYS A 50 -6.25 -9.25 -26.68
CA LYS A 50 -5.02 -9.46 -27.48
C LYS A 50 -4.90 -8.43 -28.60
N GLU A 51 -3.67 -8.12 -28.95
CA GLU A 51 -3.37 -7.22 -30.08
C GLU A 51 -4.07 -7.68 -31.37
N GLY A 52 -4.68 -6.75 -32.11
CA GLY A 52 -5.53 -7.04 -33.27
C GLY A 52 -6.98 -7.44 -32.95
N THR A 53 -7.29 -7.81 -31.70
CA THR A 53 -8.68 -8.09 -31.25
C THR A 53 -9.23 -7.03 -30.30
N LYS A 54 -8.40 -6.08 -29.86
CA LYS A 54 -8.80 -5.02 -28.93
C LYS A 54 -9.89 -4.14 -29.53
N PRO A 55 -10.93 -3.77 -28.76
CA PRO A 55 -11.90 -2.79 -29.21
C PRO A 55 -11.20 -1.42 -29.41
N GLU A 56 -11.81 -0.53 -30.19
CA GLU A 56 -11.35 0.85 -30.28
C GLU A 56 -11.28 1.52 -28.90
N PRO A 57 -10.41 2.52 -28.67
CA PRO A 57 -10.19 3.16 -27.37
C PRO A 57 -11.45 3.65 -26.62
N TYR A 58 -12.52 3.96 -27.35
CA TYR A 58 -13.79 4.46 -26.81
C TYR A 58 -14.88 3.37 -26.71
N LEU A 59 -14.59 2.14 -27.12
CA LEU A 59 -15.56 1.04 -27.22
C LEU A 59 -15.41 -0.03 -26.13
N GLY A 60 -14.38 0.03 -25.29
CA GLY A 60 -14.29 -0.84 -24.12
C GLY A 60 -12.87 -1.11 -23.64
N ALA A 61 -12.73 -2.22 -22.92
CA ALA A 61 -11.54 -2.53 -22.15
C ALA A 61 -10.37 -2.96 -23.03
N ARG A 62 -9.19 -2.40 -22.77
CA ARG A 62 -7.99 -2.60 -23.60
C ARG A 62 -6.77 -3.13 -22.86
N GLY A 63 -6.86 -3.25 -21.53
CA GLY A 63 -5.83 -3.91 -20.72
C GLY A 63 -5.60 -5.36 -21.17
N GLN A 64 -4.41 -5.92 -20.94
CA GLN A 64 -4.09 -7.30 -21.33
C GLN A 64 -4.86 -8.34 -20.51
N THR A 65 -5.24 -7.98 -19.29
CA THR A 65 -6.08 -8.76 -18.39
C THR A 65 -7.21 -7.90 -17.86
N PRO A 66 -8.29 -8.50 -17.34
CA PRO A 66 -9.26 -7.76 -16.53
C PRO A 66 -8.57 -7.07 -15.34
N ARG A 67 -9.14 -5.95 -14.89
CA ARG A 67 -8.63 -5.13 -13.79
C ARG A 67 -9.77 -4.76 -12.85
N GLN A 68 -9.56 -5.09 -11.58
CA GLN A 68 -10.37 -4.62 -10.46
C GLN A 68 -9.64 -3.45 -9.80
N ASP A 69 -10.34 -2.33 -9.59
CA ASP A 69 -9.81 -1.17 -8.90
C ASP A 69 -10.94 -0.39 -8.21
N ILE A 70 -10.59 0.45 -7.22
CA ILE A 70 -11.54 1.19 -6.40
C ILE A 70 -11.16 2.66 -6.39
N SER A 71 -12.15 3.52 -6.63
CA SER A 71 -12.04 4.97 -6.60
C SER A 71 -13.21 5.58 -5.86
N CYS A 72 -13.04 6.79 -5.31
CA CYS A 72 -14.14 7.54 -4.72
C CYS A 72 -14.27 8.92 -5.36
N MET A 73 -15.53 9.33 -5.58
CA MET A 73 -15.88 10.71 -5.88
C MET A 73 -16.20 11.44 -4.57
N LEU A 74 -15.70 12.66 -4.45
CA LEU A 74 -15.76 13.51 -3.27
C LEU A 74 -16.47 14.82 -3.62
N SER A 75 -17.23 15.34 -2.65
CA SER A 75 -17.79 16.69 -2.71
C SER A 75 -17.86 17.31 -1.32
N GLY A 76 -18.06 18.63 -1.25
CA GLY A 76 -18.11 19.36 0.01
C GLY A 76 -16.72 19.68 0.58
N LEU A 77 -16.68 19.94 1.89
CA LEU A 77 -15.52 20.55 2.56
C LEU A 77 -14.22 19.73 2.44
N ILE A 78 -14.31 18.41 2.30
CA ILE A 78 -13.13 17.53 2.13
C ILE A 78 -12.29 17.90 0.90
N LEU A 79 -12.88 18.58 -0.10
CA LEU A 79 -12.16 19.05 -1.28
C LEU A 79 -11.11 20.11 -0.93
N HIS A 80 -11.26 20.82 0.19
CA HIS A 80 -10.24 21.73 0.69
C HIS A 80 -8.94 20.98 1.00
N ASP A 81 -9.01 19.85 1.70
CA ASP A 81 -7.83 19.06 2.05
C ASP A 81 -7.18 18.43 0.80
N VAL A 82 -8.00 18.01 -0.17
CA VAL A 82 -7.52 17.50 -1.47
C VAL A 82 -6.77 18.60 -2.23
N HIS A 83 -7.34 19.81 -2.29
CA HIS A 83 -6.70 20.97 -2.89
C HIS A 83 -5.40 21.33 -2.17
N GLN A 84 -5.40 21.41 -0.84
CA GLN A 84 -4.21 21.72 -0.05
C GLN A 84 -3.08 20.72 -0.35
N ASN A 85 -3.37 19.42 -0.38
CA ASN A 85 -2.38 18.41 -0.70
C ASN A 85 -1.77 18.63 -2.11
N PHE A 86 -2.60 18.94 -3.10
CA PHE A 86 -2.13 19.23 -4.45
C PHE A 86 -1.32 20.54 -4.52
N ALA A 87 -1.85 21.64 -3.98
CA ALA A 87 -1.26 22.96 -4.08
C ALA A 87 0.07 23.08 -3.33
N ILE A 88 0.23 22.39 -2.19
CA ILE A 88 1.51 22.27 -1.48
C ILE A 88 2.55 21.57 -2.37
N ALA A 89 2.18 20.45 -2.98
CA ALA A 89 3.08 19.73 -3.88
C ALA A 89 3.41 20.56 -5.14
N TRP A 90 2.40 21.22 -5.73
CA TRP A 90 2.57 22.08 -6.89
C TRP A 90 3.52 23.23 -6.62
N ARG A 91 3.34 23.95 -5.51
CA ARG A 91 4.22 25.05 -5.12
C ARG A 91 5.66 24.58 -4.92
N LYS A 92 5.85 23.40 -4.34
CA LYS A 92 7.18 22.81 -4.15
C LYS A 92 7.88 22.52 -5.48
N GLU A 93 7.15 21.98 -6.46
CA GLU A 93 7.73 21.56 -7.74
C GLU A 93 7.86 22.72 -8.75
N THR A 94 6.98 23.72 -8.70
CA THR A 94 6.88 24.79 -9.72
C THR A 94 7.23 26.18 -9.19
N GLY A 95 7.17 26.39 -7.87
CA GLY A 95 7.25 27.71 -7.23
C GLY A 95 5.94 28.50 -7.24
N GLU A 96 4.91 28.07 -7.97
CA GLU A 96 3.64 28.80 -8.06
C GLU A 96 2.76 28.60 -6.82
N ASP A 97 2.23 29.70 -6.29
CA ASP A 97 1.42 29.69 -5.10
C ASP A 97 -0.09 29.55 -5.38
N LEU A 98 -0.51 28.33 -5.69
CA LEU A 98 -1.94 28.02 -5.85
C LEU A 98 -2.77 28.13 -4.56
N LEU A 99 -2.13 28.04 -3.38
CA LEU A 99 -2.84 28.20 -2.11
C LEU A 99 -3.32 29.64 -1.94
N ALA A 100 -2.46 30.63 -2.25
CA ALA A 100 -2.82 32.04 -2.21
C ALA A 100 -3.79 32.40 -3.35
N CYS A 101 -3.56 31.90 -4.57
CA CYS A 101 -4.40 32.20 -5.72
C CYS A 101 -5.84 31.68 -5.57
N ARG A 102 -6.01 30.54 -4.89
CA ARG A 102 -7.29 29.83 -4.79
C ARG A 102 -7.79 29.75 -3.35
N ASP A 103 -7.36 30.67 -2.49
CA ASP A 103 -7.71 30.65 -1.07
C ASP A 103 -9.24 30.61 -0.91
N CYS A 104 -9.72 29.41 -0.59
CA CYS A 104 -11.12 29.15 -0.31
C CYS A 104 -11.20 28.99 1.19
N ASP A 105 -11.69 30.03 1.86
CA ASP A 105 -12.15 29.91 3.23
C ASP A 105 -13.00 28.63 3.38
N PRO A 106 -12.56 27.63 4.17
CA PRO A 106 -13.31 26.39 4.38
C PRO A 106 -14.70 26.64 4.99
N SER A 107 -14.88 27.80 5.64
CA SER A 107 -16.18 28.23 6.17
C SER A 107 -17.09 28.84 5.11
N SER A 108 -16.58 29.08 3.89
CA SER A 108 -17.39 29.56 2.78
C SER A 108 -18.39 28.48 2.34
N LYS A 109 -19.65 28.89 2.07
CA LYS A 109 -20.72 28.02 1.54
C LYS A 109 -20.48 27.56 0.09
N ARG A 110 -19.24 27.68 -0.39
CA ARG A 110 -18.83 27.38 -1.77
C ARG A 110 -18.73 25.88 -1.97
N LEU A 111 -17.97 25.16 -1.15
CA LEU A 111 -17.83 23.71 -1.32
C LEU A 111 -19.08 22.98 -0.83
N GLN A 112 -20.04 22.80 -1.73
CA GLN A 112 -21.32 22.16 -1.44
C GLN A 112 -21.24 20.66 -1.69
N PHE A 113 -22.00 19.93 -0.88
CA PHE A 113 -22.26 18.53 -1.12
C PHE A 113 -23.07 18.40 -2.41
N GLN A 114 -22.57 17.61 -3.37
CA GLN A 114 -23.24 17.42 -4.67
C GLN A 114 -24.22 16.25 -4.63
N SER A 115 -23.74 15.06 -4.27
CA SER A 115 -24.52 13.81 -4.32
C SER A 115 -23.88 12.69 -3.50
N GLY A 116 -24.62 11.60 -3.29
CA GLY A 116 -24.15 10.40 -2.60
C GLY A 116 -24.56 10.31 -1.13
N THR A 117 -23.72 9.65 -0.32
CA THR A 117 -23.96 9.47 1.12
C THR A 117 -23.14 10.50 1.89
N ARG A 118 -23.78 11.21 2.83
CA ARG A 118 -23.06 12.14 3.72
C ARG A 118 -22.30 11.34 4.76
N LEU A 119 -20.97 11.51 4.76
CA LEU A 119 -20.05 10.83 5.67
C LEU A 119 -19.16 11.86 6.36
N MET A 120 -18.72 11.55 7.58
CA MET A 120 -17.57 12.21 8.17
C MET A 120 -16.32 11.65 7.51
N MET A 121 -15.52 12.51 6.90
CA MET A 121 -14.36 12.11 6.11
C MET A 121 -13.10 12.80 6.62
N GLN A 122 -11.97 12.10 6.47
CA GLN A 122 -10.64 12.62 6.74
C GLN A 122 -9.71 12.20 5.60
N LEU A 123 -8.96 13.15 5.04
CA LEU A 123 -7.92 12.84 4.06
C LEU A 123 -6.66 12.34 4.77
N LEU A 124 -6.16 11.18 4.36
CA LEU A 124 -4.92 10.60 4.87
C LEU A 124 -3.87 10.53 3.76
N ARG A 125 -2.60 10.77 4.10
CA ARG A 125 -1.49 10.76 3.14
C ARG A 125 -0.26 10.05 3.68
N THR A 126 0.60 9.63 2.75
CA THR A 126 1.96 9.18 3.04
C THR A 126 2.94 9.99 2.21
N GLN A 127 3.86 10.68 2.85
CA GLN A 127 4.90 11.49 2.22
C GLN A 127 6.24 11.23 2.94
N ALA A 128 6.85 10.08 2.66
CA ALA A 128 8.11 9.68 3.29
C ALA A 128 9.33 10.50 2.82
N GLN A 129 9.18 11.28 1.74
CA GLN A 129 10.19 12.21 1.24
C GLN A 129 10.30 13.48 2.11
N VAL A 130 9.22 13.83 2.81
CA VAL A 130 9.23 14.88 3.83
C VAL A 130 10.10 14.35 4.98
N GLY A 131 11.28 14.94 5.18
CA GLY A 131 12.25 14.48 6.18
C GLY A 131 13.44 13.67 5.66
N GLN A 132 13.53 13.40 4.36
CA GLN A 132 14.82 12.97 3.81
C GLN A 132 15.78 14.18 3.81
N PRO A 133 17.08 13.97 4.10
CA PRO A 133 18.06 15.04 3.94
C PRO A 133 17.94 15.58 2.52
N LYS A 134 17.84 16.91 2.36
CA LYS A 134 18.14 17.52 1.06
C LYS A 134 19.52 16.99 0.68
N THR A 135 19.65 16.38 -0.50
CA THR A 135 20.94 15.88 -1.02
C THR A 135 22.00 16.98 -1.11
N ASN A 136 21.61 18.24 -0.90
CA ASN A 136 22.46 19.41 -0.79
C ASN A 136 23.02 19.60 0.64
N ARG A 137 23.48 18.55 1.33
CA ARG A 137 24.37 18.75 2.49
C ARG A 137 25.68 19.36 1.97
N LYS A 138 25.99 20.60 2.34
CA LYS A 138 27.30 21.20 2.01
C LYS A 138 28.35 20.76 3.03
N HIS A 139 27.95 20.47 4.27
CA HIS A 139 28.86 19.99 5.32
C HIS A 139 28.31 18.77 6.07
N LYS A 140 29.22 18.00 6.65
CA LYS A 140 28.94 16.78 7.43
C LYS A 140 28.13 17.05 8.70
N ASP A 141 28.14 18.31 9.15
CA ASP A 141 27.55 18.77 10.41
C ASP A 141 26.23 19.55 10.22
N ASP A 142 25.70 19.60 8.98
CA ASP A 142 24.40 20.20 8.68
C ASP A 142 23.27 19.35 9.31
N VAL A 143 22.89 19.70 10.54
CA VAL A 143 21.66 19.24 11.19
C VAL A 143 20.52 20.14 10.69
N GLY A 144 20.16 20.01 9.42
CA GLY A 144 19.01 20.74 8.88
C GLY A 144 17.72 20.39 9.64
N ASP A 145 16.78 21.33 9.73
CA ASP A 145 15.42 21.04 10.21
C ASP A 145 14.79 19.94 9.37
N TYR A 146 14.63 18.75 9.96
CA TYR A 146 13.97 17.63 9.31
C TYR A 146 12.48 17.74 9.60
N GLU A 147 11.70 18.04 8.56
CA GLU A 147 10.24 17.88 8.65
C GLU A 147 9.94 16.38 8.80
N LYS A 148 9.13 16.00 9.80
CA LYS A 148 8.87 14.58 10.09
C LYS A 148 8.12 13.92 8.91
N PRO A 149 8.47 12.69 8.51
CA PRO A 149 7.73 11.98 7.47
C PRO A 149 6.27 11.80 7.84
N VAL A 150 5.40 12.02 6.84
CA VAL A 150 3.96 11.85 6.98
C VAL A 150 3.60 10.40 6.66
N CYS A 151 2.92 9.72 7.59
CA CYS A 151 2.53 8.31 7.49
C CYS A 151 1.08 8.10 7.98
N ASP A 152 0.16 9.00 7.62
CA ASP A 152 -1.19 9.02 8.20
C ASP A 152 -2.05 7.86 7.69
N ILE A 153 -1.83 7.41 6.45
CA ILE A 153 -2.49 6.19 5.93
C ILE A 153 -2.15 4.99 6.83
N GLN A 154 -0.86 4.80 7.15
CA GLN A 154 -0.43 3.73 8.05
C GLN A 154 -1.12 3.83 9.41
N LYS A 155 -1.18 5.02 10.00
CA LYS A 155 -1.87 5.24 11.29
C LYS A 155 -3.37 4.94 11.19
N GLY A 156 -4.03 5.37 10.11
CA GLY A 156 -5.44 5.09 9.86
C GLY A 156 -5.75 3.61 9.82
N TYR A 157 -4.93 2.82 9.11
CA TYR A 157 -5.04 1.35 9.11
C TYR A 157 -4.91 0.76 10.52
N MET A 158 -3.98 1.24 11.33
CA MET A 158 -3.79 0.75 12.70
C MET A 158 -4.97 1.10 13.60
N VAL A 159 -5.55 2.31 13.48
CA VAL A 159 -6.75 2.70 14.23
C VAL A 159 -7.94 1.83 13.82
N ALA A 160 -8.15 1.60 12.53
CA ALA A 160 -9.25 0.75 12.04
C ALA A 160 -9.10 -0.70 12.54
N ALA A 161 -7.92 -1.29 12.39
CA ALA A 161 -7.63 -2.65 12.85
C ALA A 161 -7.75 -2.80 14.37
N ASN A 162 -7.33 -1.78 15.14
CA ASN A 162 -7.43 -1.81 16.60
C ASN A 162 -8.90 -1.85 17.08
N ASN A 163 -9.80 -1.17 16.38
CA ASN A 163 -11.20 -0.98 16.77
C ASN A 163 -12.17 -1.95 16.06
N VAL A 164 -11.67 -2.93 15.29
CA VAL A 164 -12.55 -3.89 14.60
C VAL A 164 -13.36 -4.71 15.61
N THR A 165 -14.65 -4.89 15.36
CA THR A 165 -15.52 -5.72 16.21
C THR A 165 -16.08 -6.94 15.51
N GLN A 166 -16.10 -7.01 14.18
CA GLN A 166 -16.77 -8.11 13.47
C GLN A 166 -15.93 -8.63 12.31
N PHE A 167 -15.61 -7.79 11.32
CA PHE A 167 -14.78 -8.22 10.21
C PHE A 167 -13.93 -7.09 9.62
N ILE A 168 -12.86 -7.48 8.94
CA ILE A 168 -12.06 -6.62 8.06
C ILE A 168 -12.12 -7.22 6.66
N TYR A 169 -12.43 -6.39 5.68
CA TYR A 169 -12.38 -6.72 4.27
C TYR A 169 -11.29 -5.89 3.59
N ILE A 170 -10.38 -6.54 2.87
CA ILE A 170 -9.25 -5.90 2.20
C ILE A 170 -9.22 -6.36 0.74
N GLU A 171 -9.44 -5.44 -0.19
CA GLU A 171 -9.03 -5.57 -1.59
C GLU A 171 -7.76 -4.73 -1.77
N ASN A 172 -6.62 -5.38 -2.03
CA ASN A 172 -5.38 -4.64 -2.24
C ASN A 172 -4.40 -5.37 -3.15
N GLN A 173 -3.70 -4.62 -4.01
CA GLN A 173 -2.69 -5.17 -4.92
C GLN A 173 -1.58 -5.94 -4.18
N TYR A 174 -1.22 -5.49 -2.96
CA TYR A 174 -0.20 -6.14 -2.14
C TYR A 174 -0.69 -6.43 -0.73
N PHE A 175 -0.46 -7.64 -0.25
CA PHE A 175 -0.76 -8.03 1.12
C PHE A 175 0.50 -8.49 1.88
N ARG A 176 1.36 -7.53 2.21
CA ARG A 176 2.76 -7.79 2.63
C ARG A 176 3.25 -6.97 3.83
N TRP A 177 2.39 -6.76 4.83
CA TRP A 177 2.72 -5.95 6.01
C TRP A 177 2.41 -6.67 7.33
N PRO A 178 3.31 -7.57 7.80
CA PRO A 178 3.10 -8.40 9.00
C PRO A 178 2.66 -7.66 10.27
N PRO A 179 3.12 -6.41 10.57
CA PRO A 179 2.63 -5.67 11.72
C PRO A 179 1.10 -5.49 11.78
N LEU A 180 0.41 -5.42 10.64
CA LEU A 180 -1.05 -5.36 10.61
C LEU A 180 -1.68 -6.67 11.10
N ALA A 181 -1.15 -7.82 10.65
CA ALA A 181 -1.63 -9.13 11.12
C ALA A 181 -1.40 -9.31 12.61
N GLU A 182 -0.23 -8.91 13.13
CA GLU A 182 0.06 -8.96 14.56
C GLU A 182 -0.91 -8.08 15.37
N LEU A 183 -1.23 -6.87 14.88
CA LEU A 183 -2.20 -6.02 15.54
C LEU A 183 -3.61 -6.65 15.56
N ILE A 184 -4.08 -7.21 14.45
CA ILE A 184 -5.41 -7.83 14.37
C ILE A 184 -5.52 -8.99 15.38
N LYS A 185 -4.49 -9.86 15.44
CA LYS A 185 -4.44 -10.95 16.44
C LYS A 185 -4.44 -10.40 17.87
N LYS A 186 -3.64 -9.38 18.14
CA LYS A 186 -3.58 -8.73 19.46
C LYS A 186 -4.94 -8.14 19.86
N SER A 187 -5.65 -7.51 18.93
CA SER A 187 -6.99 -6.96 19.15
C SER A 187 -7.99 -8.05 19.50
N ALA A 188 -7.96 -9.19 18.80
CA ALA A 188 -8.82 -10.34 19.13
C ALA A 188 -8.56 -10.89 20.55
N VAL A 189 -7.29 -11.06 20.93
CA VAL A 189 -6.90 -11.49 22.27
C VAL A 189 -7.34 -10.48 23.32
N THR A 190 -7.10 -9.18 23.07
CA THR A 190 -7.42 -8.11 24.02
C THR A 190 -8.93 -8.03 24.25
N GLN A 191 -9.74 -8.10 23.20
CA GLN A 191 -11.20 -8.15 23.33
C GLN A 191 -11.66 -9.35 24.17
N THR A 192 -11.05 -10.52 23.95
CA THR A 192 -11.38 -11.73 24.72
C THR A 192 -10.99 -11.60 26.19
N CYS A 193 -9.79 -11.10 26.48
CA CYS A 193 -9.35 -10.82 27.85
C CYS A 193 -10.23 -9.79 28.58
N TRP A 194 -10.93 -8.94 27.83
CA TRP A 194 -11.81 -7.89 28.36
C TRP A 194 -13.30 -8.29 28.32
N GLY A 195 -13.59 -9.60 28.22
CA GLY A 195 -14.93 -10.15 28.42
C GLY A 195 -15.70 -10.50 27.14
N ARG A 196 -15.12 -10.29 25.95
CA ARG A 196 -15.75 -10.77 24.72
C ARG A 196 -15.61 -12.28 24.60
N ASP A 197 -16.74 -12.99 24.60
CA ASP A 197 -16.81 -14.39 24.20
C ASP A 197 -17.05 -14.52 22.68
N PRO A 198 -16.14 -15.10 21.87
CA PRO A 198 -16.36 -15.30 20.44
C PRO A 198 -17.54 -16.21 20.10
N ALA A 199 -17.92 -17.15 20.97
CA ALA A 199 -19.07 -18.03 20.75
C ALA A 199 -20.41 -17.29 20.87
N LEU A 200 -20.47 -16.27 21.74
CA LEU A 200 -21.66 -15.45 21.96
C LEU A 200 -21.70 -14.20 21.07
N HIS A 201 -20.56 -13.52 20.91
CA HIS A 201 -20.48 -12.20 20.28
C HIS A 201 -19.94 -12.23 18.84
N GLY A 202 -19.56 -13.41 18.34
CA GLY A 202 -18.91 -13.59 17.05
C GLY A 202 -17.41 -13.33 17.09
N SER A 203 -16.68 -14.04 16.23
CA SER A 203 -15.25 -13.89 16.01
C SER A 203 -14.94 -12.69 15.10
N ILE A 204 -13.69 -12.22 15.13
CA ILE A 204 -13.20 -11.29 14.10
C ILE A 204 -12.87 -12.08 12.84
N HIS A 205 -13.53 -11.75 11.74
CA HIS A 205 -13.27 -12.35 10.42
C HIS A 205 -12.36 -11.44 9.58
N LEU A 206 -11.42 -12.03 8.83
CA LEU A 206 -10.54 -11.31 7.93
C LEU A 206 -10.69 -11.88 6.52
N PHE A 207 -11.17 -11.06 5.59
CA PHE A 207 -11.30 -11.37 4.18
C PHE A 207 -10.29 -10.55 3.39
N VAL A 208 -9.47 -11.22 2.58
CA VAL A 208 -8.41 -10.58 1.81
C VAL A 208 -8.48 -11.06 0.37
N ILE A 209 -8.63 -10.10 -0.55
CA ILE A 209 -8.49 -10.29 -1.98
C ILE A 209 -7.23 -9.55 -2.41
N THR A 210 -6.30 -10.29 -3.01
CA THR A 210 -5.04 -9.75 -3.51
C THR A 210 -4.65 -10.47 -4.78
N ASN A 211 -3.80 -9.86 -5.60
CA ASN A 211 -3.48 -10.41 -6.90
C ASN A 211 -2.71 -11.74 -6.77
N ASP A 212 -3.13 -12.74 -7.54
CA ASP A 212 -2.34 -13.94 -7.79
C ASP A 212 -1.24 -13.61 -8.82
N THR A 213 -0.13 -13.03 -8.35
CA THR A 213 0.99 -12.69 -9.23
C THR A 213 2.14 -13.67 -9.07
N LYS A 214 2.49 -14.33 -10.16
CA LYS A 214 3.79 -15.00 -10.33
C LYS A 214 4.93 -13.98 -10.49
N ASP A 215 4.63 -12.74 -10.83
CA ASP A 215 5.60 -11.67 -11.15
C ASP A 215 6.30 -11.05 -9.93
N GLY A 216 6.02 -11.56 -8.72
CA GLY A 216 6.59 -11.06 -7.48
C GLY A 216 7.90 -11.71 -7.02
N VAL A 217 8.53 -12.60 -7.79
CA VAL A 217 9.71 -13.37 -7.33
C VAL A 217 10.82 -12.44 -6.82
N GLY A 218 10.93 -12.29 -5.48
CA GLY A 218 11.79 -11.33 -4.81
C GLY A 218 11.37 -11.04 -3.36
N MET A 219 11.94 -9.98 -2.74
CA MET A 219 11.65 -9.58 -1.35
C MET A 219 10.17 -9.31 -1.06
N GLY A 220 9.41 -8.85 -2.06
CA GLY A 220 7.97 -8.59 -1.94
C GLY A 220 7.18 -9.86 -1.63
N THR A 221 7.48 -10.95 -2.31
CA THR A 221 6.84 -12.26 -2.08
C THR A 221 7.21 -12.86 -0.72
N ALA A 222 8.43 -12.63 -0.22
CA ALA A 222 8.81 -13.05 1.13
C ALA A 222 7.95 -12.38 2.21
N LYS A 223 7.67 -11.07 2.08
CA LYS A 223 6.81 -10.35 3.03
C LYS A 223 5.32 -10.73 2.91
N THR A 224 4.85 -11.08 1.72
CA THR A 224 3.52 -11.69 1.55
C THR A 224 3.45 -13.04 2.28
N GLN A 225 4.48 -13.89 2.18
CA GLN A 225 4.51 -15.14 2.95
C GLN A 225 4.54 -14.91 4.45
N GLU A 226 5.38 -14.00 4.94
CA GLU A 226 5.41 -13.67 6.38
C GLU A 226 4.04 -13.21 6.87
N MET A 227 3.34 -12.38 6.07
CA MET A 227 1.98 -11.91 6.37
C MET A 227 0.99 -13.08 6.46
N LEU A 228 0.97 -13.97 5.45
CA LEU A 228 0.06 -15.11 5.42
C LEU A 228 0.39 -16.13 6.51
N ALA A 229 1.67 -16.39 6.78
CA ALA A 229 2.10 -17.28 7.85
C ALA A 229 1.72 -16.72 9.23
N SER A 230 1.85 -15.42 9.46
CA SER A 230 1.39 -14.76 10.70
C SER A 230 -0.11 -14.97 10.94
N LEU A 231 -0.90 -15.06 9.87
CA LEU A 231 -2.35 -15.31 9.90
C LEU A 231 -2.72 -16.81 9.86
N GLY A 232 -1.74 -17.71 9.88
CA GLY A 232 -1.97 -19.16 9.83
C GLY A 232 -2.43 -19.67 8.45
N ARG A 233 -2.14 -18.93 7.37
CA ARG A 233 -2.52 -19.25 5.98
C ARG A 233 -1.32 -19.45 5.05
N ALA A 234 -0.19 -19.92 5.58
CA ALA A 234 1.06 -20.13 4.81
C ALA A 234 0.91 -21.15 3.65
N GLU A 235 -0.08 -22.04 3.74
CA GLU A 235 -0.41 -23.05 2.74
C GLU A 235 -1.00 -22.46 1.45
N THR A 236 -1.53 -21.24 1.50
CA THR A 236 -2.17 -20.60 0.33
C THR A 236 -1.18 -20.25 -0.79
N ILE A 237 0.14 -20.28 -0.53
CA ILE A 237 1.18 -20.10 -1.55
C ILE A 237 2.27 -21.18 -1.39
N PRO A 238 2.00 -22.43 -1.83
CA PRO A 238 2.84 -23.59 -1.51
C PRO A 238 4.28 -23.51 -2.02
N ALA A 239 4.49 -22.92 -3.21
CA ALA A 239 5.78 -22.92 -3.88
C ALA A 239 6.86 -22.13 -3.12
N ILE A 240 6.49 -20.97 -2.57
CA ILE A 240 7.44 -20.15 -1.79
C ILE A 240 7.58 -20.68 -0.37
N THR A 241 6.52 -21.20 0.24
CA THR A 241 6.59 -21.88 1.55
C THR A 241 7.60 -23.03 1.51
N LYS A 242 7.58 -23.84 0.44
CA LYS A 242 8.58 -24.90 0.21
C LYS A 242 10.00 -24.35 0.07
N LEU A 243 10.19 -23.26 -0.68
CA LEU A 243 11.51 -22.63 -0.84
C LEU A 243 12.05 -22.04 0.48
N ARG A 244 11.18 -21.45 1.31
CA ARG A 244 11.55 -20.91 2.62
C ARG A 244 11.94 -22.03 3.58
N MET A 245 11.14 -23.09 3.66
CA MET A 245 11.47 -24.28 4.45
C MET A 245 12.80 -24.89 4.03
N ILE A 246 13.07 -25.01 2.72
CA ILE A 246 14.37 -25.47 2.21
C ILE A 246 15.51 -24.53 2.64
N LYS A 247 15.27 -23.22 2.66
CA LYS A 247 16.28 -22.23 3.07
C LYS A 247 16.54 -22.27 4.58
N GLU A 248 15.49 -22.39 5.40
CA GLU A 248 15.57 -22.54 6.85
C GLU A 248 16.30 -23.84 7.22
N MET A 249 15.94 -24.96 6.59
CA MET A 249 16.65 -26.24 6.74
C MET A 249 18.12 -26.14 6.31
N LYS A 250 18.46 -25.33 5.30
CA LYS A 250 19.85 -25.09 4.88
C LYS A 250 20.62 -24.16 5.84
N SER A 251 19.95 -23.22 6.52
CA SER A 251 20.59 -22.38 7.52
C SER A 251 20.76 -23.08 8.87
N GLU A 252 19.87 -24.03 9.18
CA GLU A 252 19.96 -24.89 10.37
C GLU A 252 20.83 -26.12 10.13
N ALA A 253 21.18 -26.41 8.86
CA ALA A 253 22.14 -27.45 8.55
C ALA A 253 23.52 -27.11 9.16
N PRO A 254 24.22 -28.08 9.76
CA PRO A 254 25.55 -27.85 10.31
C PRO A 254 26.47 -27.29 9.21
N VAL A 255 27.28 -26.29 9.58
CA VAL A 255 28.23 -25.65 8.67
C VAL A 255 29.17 -26.72 8.12
N ARG A 256 29.07 -27.00 6.82
CA ARG A 256 30.00 -27.92 6.16
C ARG A 256 31.41 -27.32 6.24
N PRO A 257 32.43 -28.08 6.66
CA PRO A 257 33.79 -27.61 6.68
C PRO A 257 34.21 -27.18 5.27
N GLN A 258 34.74 -25.96 5.13
CA GLN A 258 35.29 -25.45 3.89
C GLN A 258 36.82 -25.51 3.99
N PRO A 259 37.51 -26.37 3.22
CA PRO A 259 38.96 -26.42 3.23
C PRO A 259 39.54 -25.19 2.52
N ASP A 260 40.55 -24.56 3.09
CA ASP A 260 41.17 -23.32 2.58
C ASP A 260 42.02 -23.51 1.30
N GLY A 261 42.00 -24.71 0.72
CA GLY A 261 42.66 -25.02 -0.55
C GLY A 261 42.97 -26.51 -0.74
N PRO A 262 43.55 -26.91 -1.89
CA PRO A 262 43.81 -28.31 -2.23
C PRO A 262 44.83 -29.02 -1.33
N ASN A 263 45.51 -28.28 -0.43
CA ASN A 263 46.49 -28.84 0.52
C ASN A 263 45.97 -28.92 1.97
N ASP A 264 44.74 -28.46 2.25
CA ASP A 264 44.14 -28.55 3.59
C ASP A 264 43.57 -29.95 3.87
N ARG A 265 44.47 -30.89 4.16
CA ARG A 265 44.14 -32.29 4.44
C ARG A 265 43.25 -32.47 5.68
N ALA A 266 43.27 -31.52 6.61
CA ALA A 266 42.47 -31.57 7.83
C ALA A 266 41.03 -31.12 7.58
N GLY A 267 40.84 -30.04 6.80
CA GLY A 267 39.52 -29.62 6.31
C GLY A 267 38.89 -30.64 5.36
N GLN A 268 39.70 -31.31 4.53
CA GLN A 268 39.24 -32.39 3.66
C GLN A 268 38.78 -33.64 4.42
N ARG A 269 39.49 -34.07 5.47
CA ARG A 269 39.05 -35.23 6.28
C ARG A 269 37.70 -35.00 6.98
N LYS A 270 37.40 -33.77 7.41
CA LYS A 270 36.12 -33.42 8.05
C LYS A 270 34.95 -33.33 7.06
N LEU A 271 35.20 -33.34 5.75
CA LEU A 271 34.16 -33.43 4.71
C LEU A 271 33.73 -34.87 4.42
N ASP A 272 34.61 -35.84 4.72
CA ASP A 272 34.42 -37.27 4.45
C ASP A 272 33.79 -38.04 5.64
N GLU A 273 33.63 -37.38 6.79
CA GLU A 273 32.92 -37.84 8.00
C GLU A 273 31.48 -37.30 8.04
#